data_AF-A0A2S3QD68-F1
#
_entry.id   AF-A0A2S3QD68-F1
#
_cell.length_a   1.000
_cell.length_b   1.000
_cell.length_c   1.000
_cell.angle_alpha   90.00
_cell.angle_beta   90.00
_cell.angle_gamma   90.00
#
_symmetry.space_group_name_H-M   'P 1'
#
loop_
_entity.id
_entity.type
_entity.pdbx_description
1 polymer ?
#
loop_
_entity_poly.entity_id
_entity_poly.type
_entity_poly.pdbx_seq_one_letter_code
_entity_poly.pdbx_strand_id
1 'polypeptide(L)'
;MPHTQPCDCDEFFIQLYQELWHFSEKGHVHSKPRFGPGSDHPEINLEPLHASHPDWNRTELASWRWQIIGTPTAWRLRVWDDRLPELGQDRPYDLIPYQSRLFLGLCDDFCDPHHPEPDKRMNYCVGSLVVAMEEKLLGQTEAIHVYEAGAPTTAPPQLDDIEEA
;
A
#
# COMPACT_ATOMS: atom_id res chain seq x y z
N MET A 1 -6.95 -36.63 -7.68
CA MET A 1 -6.95 -35.19 -7.33
C MET A 1 -5.64 -34.63 -7.85
N PRO A 2 -5.64 -33.63 -8.74
CA PRO A 2 -4.39 -33.07 -9.23
C PRO A 2 -3.69 -32.38 -8.06
N HIS A 3 -2.43 -32.73 -7.83
CA HIS A 3 -1.55 -32.04 -6.89
C HIS A 3 -1.29 -30.64 -7.46
N THR A 4 -1.93 -29.62 -6.91
CA THR A 4 -1.48 -28.24 -7.07
C THR A 4 -0.08 -28.16 -6.50
N GLN A 5 0.90 -27.94 -7.38
CA GLN A 5 2.27 -27.68 -6.98
C GLN A 5 2.25 -26.44 -6.07
N PRO A 6 2.87 -26.49 -4.88
CA PRO A 6 2.87 -25.34 -3.99
C PRO A 6 3.52 -24.16 -4.70
N CYS A 7 2.83 -23.01 -4.68
CA CYS A 7 3.35 -21.75 -5.16
C CYS A 7 4.68 -21.43 -4.45
N ASP A 8 5.69 -21.05 -5.20
CA ASP A 8 6.92 -20.51 -4.60
C ASP A 8 6.71 -19.01 -4.33
N CYS A 9 6.29 -18.67 -3.11
CA CYS A 9 6.07 -17.27 -2.76
C CYS A 9 7.35 -16.44 -2.77
N ASP A 10 8.54 -17.05 -2.68
CA ASP A 10 9.79 -16.31 -2.81
C ASP A 10 9.95 -15.77 -4.24
N GLU A 11 9.63 -16.59 -5.25
CA GLU A 11 9.62 -16.17 -6.65
C GLU A 11 8.57 -15.07 -6.89
N PHE A 12 7.37 -15.24 -6.32
CA PHE A 12 6.31 -14.22 -6.38
C PHE A 12 6.78 -12.87 -5.81
N PHE A 13 7.40 -12.85 -4.63
CA PHE A 13 7.84 -11.59 -4.01
C PHE A 13 8.96 -10.89 -4.79
N ILE A 14 9.83 -11.66 -5.45
CA ILE A 14 10.84 -11.12 -6.36
C ILE A 14 10.18 -10.48 -7.58
N GLN A 15 9.21 -11.15 -8.21
CA GLN A 15 8.49 -10.62 -9.36
C GLN A 15 7.65 -9.40 -8.99
N LEU A 16 6.95 -9.43 -7.85
CA LEU A 16 6.18 -8.30 -7.34
C LEU A 16 7.07 -7.08 -7.08
N TYR A 17 8.26 -7.27 -6.49
CA TYR A 17 9.24 -6.19 -6.33
C TYR A 17 9.60 -5.57 -7.68
N GLN A 18 9.87 -6.39 -8.70
CA GLN A 18 10.30 -5.91 -10.01
C GLN A 18 9.19 -5.11 -10.70
N GLU A 19 7.94 -5.59 -10.64
CA GLU A 19 6.81 -4.90 -11.25
C GLU A 19 6.44 -3.62 -10.49
N LEU A 20 6.44 -3.65 -9.16
CA LEU A 20 6.28 -2.42 -8.36
C LEU A 20 7.38 -1.40 -8.68
N TRP A 21 8.63 -1.85 -8.84
CA TRP A 21 9.72 -0.97 -9.23
C TRP A 21 9.52 -0.37 -10.62
N HIS A 22 9.08 -1.17 -11.60
CA HIS A 22 8.80 -0.72 -12.96
C HIS A 22 7.63 0.27 -13.02
N PHE A 23 6.60 0.03 -12.20
CA PHE A 23 5.45 0.91 -12.04
C PHE A 23 5.81 2.23 -11.35
N SER A 24 6.81 2.22 -10.48
CA SER A 24 7.23 3.37 -9.68
C SER A 24 8.19 4.33 -10.40
N GLU A 25 8.20 5.60 -9.98
CA GLU A 25 9.26 6.53 -10.34
C GLU A 25 10.44 6.37 -9.36
N LYS A 26 11.45 5.59 -9.75
CA LYS A 26 12.66 5.31 -8.93
C LYS A 26 12.31 4.76 -7.53
N GLY A 27 11.37 3.82 -7.46
CA GLY A 27 10.92 3.21 -6.20
C GLY A 27 9.86 4.02 -5.46
N HIS A 28 9.39 5.15 -6.01
CA HIS A 28 8.35 5.97 -5.39
C HIS A 28 7.04 5.85 -6.16
N VAL A 29 5.95 5.68 -5.43
CA VAL A 29 4.59 5.81 -5.99
C VAL A 29 3.86 6.83 -5.16
N HIS A 30 3.15 7.70 -5.87
CA HIS A 30 2.32 8.74 -5.32
C HIS A 30 0.89 8.45 -5.73
N SER A 31 -0.05 8.64 -4.80
CA SER A 31 -1.45 8.74 -5.15
C SER A 31 -1.66 9.91 -6.12
N LYS A 32 -2.62 9.77 -7.02
CA LYS A 32 -3.09 10.90 -7.80
C LYS A 32 -4.10 11.67 -6.95
N PRO A 33 -3.83 12.95 -6.61
CA PRO A 33 -4.81 13.73 -5.87
C PRO A 33 -6.11 13.80 -6.68
N ARG A 34 -7.27 13.64 -6.03
CA ARG A 34 -8.58 13.82 -6.70
C ARG A 34 -9.02 15.29 -6.75
N PHE A 35 -8.48 16.11 -5.85
CA PHE A 35 -8.74 17.54 -5.74
C PHE A 35 -7.42 18.32 -5.55
N GLY A 36 -7.39 19.58 -5.98
CA GLY A 36 -6.21 20.44 -5.86
C GLY A 36 -5.17 20.24 -6.96
N PRO A 37 -4.02 20.93 -6.88
CA PRO A 37 -3.03 20.95 -7.96
C PRO A 37 -2.60 19.55 -8.41
N GLY A 38 -2.70 19.28 -9.71
CA GLY A 38 -2.36 17.97 -10.29
C GLY A 38 -3.49 16.94 -10.31
N SER A 39 -4.69 17.31 -9.86
CA SER A 39 -5.93 16.52 -10.00
C SER A 39 -6.78 16.95 -11.19
N ASP A 40 -7.89 16.24 -11.41
CA ASP A 40 -8.94 16.66 -12.35
C ASP A 40 -9.74 17.90 -11.88
N HIS A 41 -9.59 18.28 -10.61
CA HIS A 41 -10.25 19.43 -9.97
C HIS A 41 -9.22 20.38 -9.30
N PRO A 42 -8.31 21.00 -10.06
CA PRO A 42 -7.22 21.81 -9.53
C PRO A 42 -7.66 23.09 -8.81
N GLU A 43 -8.88 23.54 -9.04
CA GLU A 43 -9.48 24.73 -8.44
C GLU A 43 -9.87 24.56 -6.97
N ILE A 44 -10.01 23.32 -6.49
CA ILE A 44 -10.44 23.02 -5.12
C ILE A 44 -9.22 23.09 -4.19
N ASN A 45 -9.23 24.04 -3.26
CA ASN A 45 -8.21 24.13 -2.20
C ASN A 45 -8.53 23.12 -1.09
N LEU A 46 -7.57 22.24 -0.77
CA LEU A 46 -7.69 21.20 0.26
C LEU A 46 -7.68 21.76 1.69
N GLU A 47 -6.98 22.86 1.96
CA GLU A 47 -6.83 23.38 3.33
C GLU A 47 -8.19 23.83 3.95
N PRO A 48 -9.01 24.67 3.29
CA PRO A 48 -10.34 25.02 3.79
C PRO A 48 -11.27 23.82 3.87
N LEU A 49 -11.05 22.85 2.97
CA LEU A 49 -11.85 21.65 2.81
C LEU A 49 -11.72 20.73 4.02
N HIS A 50 -10.48 20.43 4.43
CA HIS A 50 -10.17 19.66 5.64
C HIS A 50 -10.75 20.32 6.89
N ALA A 51 -10.63 21.64 7.00
CA ALA A 51 -11.11 22.38 8.16
C ALA A 51 -12.65 22.36 8.28
N SER A 52 -13.36 22.32 7.16
CA SER A 52 -14.83 22.43 7.13
C SER A 52 -15.54 21.07 7.21
N HIS A 53 -14.82 19.98 6.93
CA HIS A 53 -15.40 18.63 6.84
C HIS A 53 -14.44 17.58 7.45
N PRO A 54 -14.32 17.53 8.79
CA PRO A 54 -13.47 16.56 9.46
C PRO A 54 -13.89 15.09 9.21
N ASP A 55 -15.16 14.88 8.85
CA ASP A 55 -15.75 13.57 8.53
C ASP A 55 -15.71 13.25 7.02
N TRP A 56 -15.02 14.06 6.20
CA TRP A 56 -14.89 13.77 4.76
C TRP A 56 -14.29 12.37 4.57
N ASN A 57 -14.85 11.60 3.63
CA ASN A 57 -14.29 10.33 3.19
C ASN A 57 -12.79 10.45 2.89
N ARG A 58 -11.97 9.94 3.80
CA ARG A 58 -10.50 10.04 3.79
C ARG A 58 -9.89 9.48 2.49
N THR A 59 -10.55 8.51 1.86
CA THR A 59 -10.12 7.93 0.58
C THR A 59 -10.14 8.95 -0.58
N GLU A 60 -11.02 9.96 -0.52
CA GLU A 60 -11.19 10.96 -1.59
C GLU A 60 -10.05 11.96 -1.65
N LEU A 61 -9.27 12.09 -0.58
CA LEU A 61 -8.13 13.00 -0.54
C LEU A 61 -6.95 12.49 -1.37
N ALA A 62 -6.85 11.16 -1.57
CA ALA A 62 -5.77 10.50 -2.29
C ALA A 62 -4.41 11.18 -2.01
N SER A 63 -4.04 11.23 -0.73
CA SER A 63 -2.85 11.92 -0.22
C SER A 63 -1.94 10.93 0.50
N TRP A 64 -1.45 9.93 -0.24
CA TRP A 64 -0.51 8.95 0.27
C TRP A 64 0.65 8.78 -0.72
N ARG A 65 1.77 8.30 -0.20
CA ARG A 65 2.90 7.87 -1.02
C ARG A 65 3.54 6.67 -0.38
N TRP A 66 4.14 5.83 -1.19
CA TRP A 66 5.04 4.81 -0.68
C TRP A 66 6.42 4.88 -1.33
N GLN A 67 7.38 4.26 -0.67
CA GLN A 67 8.73 4.05 -1.17
C GLN A 67 9.10 2.58 -0.99
N ILE A 68 9.58 1.95 -2.06
CA ILE A 68 10.16 0.61 -2.03
C ILE A 68 11.57 0.72 -1.47
N ILE A 69 11.84 0.03 -0.36
CA ILE A 69 13.14 0.02 0.32
C ILE A 69 13.68 -1.40 0.39
N GLY A 70 14.92 -1.61 -0.06
CA GLY A 70 15.63 -2.87 0.10
C GLY A 70 16.04 -3.50 -1.23
N THR A 71 15.95 -4.82 -1.31
CA THR A 71 16.36 -5.65 -2.45
C THR A 71 15.23 -6.61 -2.84
N PRO A 72 15.23 -7.19 -4.06
CA PRO A 72 14.17 -8.09 -4.49
C PRO A 72 13.84 -9.24 -3.52
N THR A 73 14.82 -9.73 -2.76
CA THR A 73 14.65 -10.84 -1.79
C THR A 73 14.41 -10.37 -0.36
N ALA A 74 14.48 -9.06 -0.10
CA ALA A 74 14.32 -8.47 1.23
C ALA A 74 13.99 -7.00 1.07
N TRP A 75 12.69 -6.70 0.96
CA TRP A 75 12.18 -5.35 0.76
C TRP A 75 10.97 -5.08 1.65
N ARG A 76 10.65 -3.80 1.77
CA ARG A 76 9.47 -3.28 2.47
C ARG A 76 8.92 -2.05 1.76
N LEU A 77 7.64 -1.75 2.00
CA LEU A 77 7.02 -0.52 1.55
C LEU A 77 6.95 0.46 2.71
N ARG A 78 7.70 1.54 2.62
CA ARG A 78 7.51 2.66 3.54
C ARG A 78 6.35 3.51 3.06
N VAL A 79 5.34 3.69 3.88
CA VAL A 79 4.14 4.43 3.56
C VAL A 79 4.10 5.73 4.36
N TRP A 80 3.74 6.82 3.69
CA TRP A 80 3.31 8.08 4.29
C TRP A 80 1.86 8.31 3.89
N ASP A 81 1.01 8.56 4.87
CA ASP A 81 -0.42 8.75 4.66
C ASP A 81 -0.89 10.05 5.32
N ASP A 82 -1.03 11.09 4.49
CA ASP A 82 -1.42 12.43 4.90
C ASP A 82 -2.94 12.60 4.99
N ARG A 83 -3.71 11.54 4.70
CA ARG A 83 -5.17 11.54 4.86
C ARG A 83 -5.56 11.57 6.34
N LEU A 84 -4.64 11.19 7.23
CA LEU A 84 -4.83 11.20 8.68
C LEU A 84 -3.91 12.17 9.41
N PRO A 85 -4.45 13.00 10.31
CA PRO A 85 -3.65 13.79 11.24
C PRO A 85 -2.74 12.94 12.14
N GLU A 86 -3.16 11.72 12.48
CA GLU A 86 -2.44 10.82 13.40
C GLU A 86 -1.18 10.20 12.80
N LEU A 87 -1.08 10.17 11.46
CA LEU A 87 0.08 9.66 10.74
C LEU A 87 0.84 10.82 10.08
N GLY A 88 0.32 11.32 8.95
CA GLY A 88 0.95 12.42 8.23
C GLY A 88 2.39 12.11 7.78
N GLN A 89 3.10 13.17 7.41
CA GLN A 89 4.46 13.06 6.86
C GLN A 89 5.52 12.63 7.88
N ASP A 90 5.25 12.84 9.17
CA ASP A 90 6.20 12.61 10.25
C ASP A 90 6.10 11.21 10.87
N ARG A 91 5.09 10.41 10.51
CA ARG A 91 4.87 9.08 11.09
C ARG A 91 4.66 8.01 10.01
N PRO A 92 5.68 7.75 9.17
CA PRO A 92 5.58 6.68 8.20
C PRO A 92 5.64 5.31 8.84
N TYR A 93 5.03 4.31 8.21
CA TYR A 93 5.06 2.92 8.64
C TYR A 93 5.58 2.02 7.52
N ASP A 94 6.19 0.90 7.87
CA ASP A 94 6.81 -0.03 6.93
C ASP A 94 5.95 -1.30 6.81
N LEU A 95 5.46 -1.62 5.61
CA LEU A 95 4.77 -2.88 5.32
C LEU A 95 5.79 -3.95 4.92
N ILE A 96 5.76 -5.12 5.59
CA ILE A 96 6.67 -6.23 5.31
C ILE A 96 5.93 -7.33 4.51
N PRO A 97 6.18 -7.46 3.19
CA PRO A 97 5.42 -8.37 2.33
C PRO A 97 5.44 -9.83 2.79
N TYR A 98 6.59 -10.31 3.24
CA TYR A 98 6.82 -11.71 3.63
C TYR A 98 6.08 -12.15 4.89
N GLN A 99 5.57 -11.19 5.67
CA GLN A 99 4.88 -11.45 6.93
C GLN A 99 3.40 -11.11 6.84
N SER A 100 3.03 -10.20 5.93
CA SER A 100 1.67 -9.71 5.78
C SER A 100 0.75 -10.72 5.09
N ARG A 101 -0.39 -11.01 5.74
CA ARG A 101 -1.45 -11.88 5.19
C ARG A 101 -2.00 -11.39 3.86
N LEU A 102 -2.11 -10.08 3.67
CA LEU A 102 -2.56 -9.51 2.40
C LEU A 102 -1.61 -9.89 1.26
N PHE A 103 -0.30 -9.78 1.48
CA PHE A 103 0.71 -10.11 0.48
C PHE A 103 0.79 -11.61 0.21
N LEU A 104 0.62 -12.44 1.25
CA LEU A 104 0.50 -13.89 1.10
C LEU A 104 -0.77 -14.28 0.33
N GLY A 105 -1.89 -13.59 0.55
CA GLY A 105 -3.11 -13.78 -0.24
C GLY A 105 -2.92 -13.44 -1.72
N LEU A 106 -2.17 -12.38 -2.04
CA LEU A 106 -1.80 -12.07 -3.42
C LEU A 106 -0.89 -13.13 -4.06
N CYS A 107 -0.03 -13.78 -3.27
CA CYS A 107 0.76 -14.93 -3.72
C CYS A 107 -0.15 -16.11 -4.11
N ASP A 108 -1.15 -16.40 -3.26
CA ASP A 108 -2.13 -17.45 -3.52
C ASP A 108 -2.93 -17.18 -4.81
N ASP A 109 -3.41 -15.94 -4.99
CA ASP A 109 -4.12 -15.51 -6.20
C ASP A 109 -3.23 -15.59 -7.46
N PHE A 110 -1.96 -15.19 -7.34
CA PHE A 110 -1.00 -15.29 -8.43
C PHE A 110 -0.77 -16.75 -8.87
N CYS A 111 -0.84 -17.68 -7.93
CA CYS A 111 -0.63 -19.09 -8.19
C CYS A 111 -1.90 -19.88 -8.50
N ASP A 112 -3.09 -19.28 -8.43
CA ASP A 112 -4.34 -19.94 -8.77
C ASP A 112 -4.34 -20.39 -10.25
N PRO A 113 -4.32 -21.70 -10.56
CA PRO A 113 -4.35 -22.18 -11.94
C PRO A 113 -5.64 -21.81 -12.68
N HIS A 114 -6.70 -21.42 -11.97
CA HIS A 114 -8.00 -21.05 -12.51
C HIS A 114 -8.20 -19.54 -12.70
N HIS A 115 -7.19 -18.72 -12.43
CA HIS A 115 -7.28 -17.28 -12.63
C HIS A 115 -7.70 -16.95 -14.08
N PRO A 116 -8.73 -16.11 -14.29
CA PRO A 116 -9.35 -15.90 -15.61
C PRO A 116 -8.40 -15.29 -16.64
N GLU A 117 -7.40 -14.51 -16.17
CA GLU A 117 -6.38 -13.87 -17.01
C GLU A 117 -4.97 -14.22 -16.49
N PRO A 118 -4.41 -15.41 -16.82
CA PRO A 118 -3.14 -15.87 -16.29
C PRO A 118 -1.94 -14.98 -16.62
N ASP A 119 -1.96 -14.37 -17.80
CA ASP A 119 -0.94 -13.45 -18.31
C ASP A 119 -0.96 -12.09 -17.59
N LYS A 120 -2.03 -11.77 -16.85
CA LYS A 120 -2.21 -10.49 -16.17
C LYS A 120 -2.16 -10.57 -14.66
N ARG A 121 -1.86 -11.74 -14.08
CA ARG A 121 -1.89 -11.94 -12.62
C ARG A 121 -1.01 -10.95 -11.87
N MET A 122 0.21 -10.72 -12.33
CA MET A 122 1.09 -9.77 -11.64
C MET A 122 0.57 -8.33 -11.73
N ASN A 123 0.01 -7.93 -12.88
CA ASN A 123 -0.65 -6.63 -13.02
C ASN A 123 -1.86 -6.51 -12.09
N TYR A 124 -2.62 -7.59 -11.92
CA TYR A 124 -3.71 -7.67 -10.96
C TYR A 124 -3.19 -7.49 -9.53
N CYS A 125 -2.13 -8.20 -9.12
CA CYS A 125 -1.54 -8.05 -7.79
C CYS A 125 -1.06 -6.61 -7.50
N VAL A 126 -0.36 -5.98 -8.46
CA VAL A 126 0.06 -4.57 -8.35
C VAL A 126 -1.16 -3.65 -8.24
N GLY A 127 -2.17 -3.85 -9.08
CA GLY A 127 -3.42 -3.09 -9.04
C GLY A 127 -4.17 -3.23 -7.72
N SER A 128 -4.26 -4.45 -7.19
CA SER A 128 -4.89 -4.74 -5.90
C SER A 128 -4.18 -4.04 -4.74
N LEU A 129 -2.85 -3.93 -4.76
CA LEU A 129 -2.12 -3.15 -3.74
C LEU A 129 -2.44 -1.65 -3.82
N VAL A 130 -2.51 -1.09 -5.04
CA VAL A 130 -2.87 0.33 -5.22
C VAL A 130 -4.31 0.57 -4.74
N VAL A 131 -5.26 -0.31 -5.09
CA VAL A 131 -6.64 -0.23 -4.61
C VAL A 131 -6.70 -0.37 -3.09
N ALA A 132 -5.96 -1.29 -2.49
CA ALA A 132 -5.90 -1.43 -1.02
C ALA A 132 -5.34 -0.16 -0.35
N MET A 133 -4.35 0.49 -0.96
CA MET A 133 -3.85 1.79 -0.49
C MET A 133 -4.90 2.90 -0.63
N GLU A 134 -5.58 2.99 -1.78
CA GLU A 134 -6.55 4.05 -2.07
C GLU A 134 -7.84 3.91 -1.27
N GLU A 135 -8.43 2.72 -1.25
CA GLU A 135 -9.78 2.46 -0.77
C GLU A 135 -9.81 1.85 0.62
N LYS A 136 -8.86 0.96 0.94
CA LYS A 136 -8.84 0.20 2.20
C LYS A 136 -7.89 0.78 3.26
N LEU A 137 -7.18 1.86 2.94
CA LEU A 137 -6.25 2.54 3.85
C LEU A 137 -5.21 1.57 4.45
N LEU A 138 -4.64 0.71 3.60
CA LEU A 138 -3.80 -0.43 3.98
C LEU A 138 -2.78 -0.13 5.10
N GLY A 139 -2.89 -0.81 6.24
CA GLY A 139 -1.96 -0.74 7.38
C GLY A 139 -2.12 0.49 8.28
N GLN A 140 -3.07 1.37 7.98
CA GLN A 140 -3.25 2.62 8.71
C GLN A 140 -3.71 2.41 10.15
N THR A 141 -4.69 1.53 10.38
CA THR A 141 -5.21 1.25 11.72
C THR A 141 -4.12 0.71 12.63
N GLU A 142 -3.34 -0.25 12.14
CA GLU A 142 -2.24 -0.85 12.87
C GLU A 142 -1.14 0.18 13.13
N ALA A 143 -0.79 1.00 12.15
CA ALA A 143 0.18 2.08 12.33
C ALA A 143 -0.24 3.04 13.46
N ILE A 144 -1.51 3.48 13.47
CA ILE A 144 -2.04 4.36 14.51
C ILE A 144 -1.91 3.71 15.88
N HIS A 145 -2.36 2.46 16.04
CA HIS A 145 -2.28 1.76 17.33
C HIS A 145 -0.84 1.66 17.85
N VAL A 146 0.12 1.40 16.95
CA VAL A 146 1.54 1.33 17.34
C VAL A 146 2.09 2.70 17.75
N TYR A 147 1.68 3.78 17.08
CA TYR A 147 2.03 5.14 17.48
C TYR A 147 1.37 5.59 18.79
N GLU A 148 0.11 5.23 19.01
CA GLU A 148 -0.60 5.47 20.27
C GLU A 148 0.03 4.71 21.44
N ALA A 149 0.61 3.54 21.17
CA ALA A 149 1.40 2.77 22.13
C ALA A 149 2.80 3.37 22.40
N GLY A 150 3.17 4.47 21.73
CA GLY A 150 4.40 5.23 21.98
C GLY A 150 5.56 4.91 21.04
N ALA A 151 5.31 4.34 19.86
CA ALA A 151 6.37 4.13 18.87
C ALA A 151 7.01 5.47 18.44
N PRO A 152 8.34 5.54 18.34
CA PRO A 152 9.03 6.76 17.96
C PRO A 152 8.89 7.01 16.45
N THR A 153 8.77 8.28 16.07
CA THR A 153 8.74 8.70 14.65
C THR A 153 10.05 8.46 13.92
N THR A 154 11.16 8.41 14.65
CA THR A 154 12.51 8.18 14.10
C THR A 154 12.76 6.73 13.70
N ALA A 155 11.92 5.78 14.13
CA ALA A 155 11.98 4.38 13.74
C ALA A 155 10.57 3.91 13.33
N PRO A 156 10.23 4.00 12.03
CA PRO A 156 8.95 3.57 11.49
C PRO A 156 8.57 2.17 11.96
N PRO A 157 7.36 1.96 12.48
CA PRO A 157 6.91 0.64 12.90
C PRO A 157 6.84 -0.29 11.68
N GLN A 158 7.21 -1.54 11.90
CA GLN A 158 7.06 -2.60 10.91
C GLN A 158 5.73 -3.29 11.15
N LEU A 159 4.88 -3.31 10.14
CA LEU A 159 3.58 -3.96 10.18
C LEU A 159 3.69 -5.32 9.51
N ASP A 160 3.48 -6.35 10.30
CA ASP A 160 3.63 -7.76 9.94
C ASP A 160 2.28 -8.48 9.84
N ASP A 161 1.23 -8.06 10.54
CA ASP A 161 -0.13 -8.58 10.38
C ASP A 161 -1.09 -7.45 9.97
N ILE A 162 -1.41 -7.39 8.68
CA ILE A 162 -2.35 -6.40 8.13
C ILE A 162 -3.54 -7.19 7.63
N GLU A 163 -4.69 -6.99 8.25
CA GLU A 163 -5.96 -7.52 7.77
C GLU A 163 -6.59 -6.49 6.80
N GLU A 164 -7.28 -6.97 5.76
CA GLU A 164 -8.13 -6.07 5.00
C GLU A 164 -9.27 -5.61 5.91
N ALA A 165 -9.44 -4.29 6.04
CA ALA A 165 -10.53 -3.67 6.80
C ALA A 165 -11.91 -3.93 6.17
#